data_AF-A0A965A4Q7-F1
#
_entry.id   AF-A0A965A4Q7-F1
#
_cell.length_a   1.000
_cell.length_b   1.000
_cell.length_c   1.000
_cell.angle_alpha   90.00
_cell.angle_beta   90.00
_cell.angle_gamma   90.00
#
_symmetry.space_group_name_H-M   'P 1'
#
loop_
_entity.id
_entity.type
_entity.pdbx_description
1 polymer ?
#
loop_
_entity_poly.entity_id
_entity_poly.type
_entity_poly.pdbx_seq_one_letter_code
_entity_poly.pdbx_strand_id
1 'polypeptide(L)'
;VGVMLTGLASMFYHLAPSDSRLAVDRFAMSLAFAAALALLAADRVSERLAVWLVTILFVLAPLTVWIWVDSGNLTPYAVLQFGGVTLIALFSWWPSLRDPGFNFLGLLLFYGLAKLAEVLDGRIFELTLGLVSGHTLKHLLAALGVIVLVLPIFSRSKALTQFVKR
;
A
#
# COMPACT_ATOMS: atom_id res chain seq x y z
N VAL A 1 -3.96 -8.40 -6.43
CA VAL A 1 -2.83 -9.37 -6.32
C VAL A 1 -1.78 -8.90 -5.33
N GLY A 2 -1.06 -7.79 -5.55
CA GLY A 2 0.00 -7.33 -4.64
C GLY A 2 -0.40 -7.26 -3.17
N VAL A 3 -1.52 -6.61 -2.86
CA VAL A 3 -2.04 -6.49 -1.47
C VAL A 3 -2.41 -7.84 -0.84
N MET A 4 -2.93 -8.79 -1.63
CA MET A 4 -3.22 -10.15 -1.14
C MET A 4 -1.92 -10.89 -0.80
N LEU A 5 -0.90 -10.76 -1.65
CA LEU A 5 0.42 -11.32 -1.40
C LEU A 5 1.06 -10.70 -0.15
N THR A 6 0.92 -9.38 0.05
CA THR A 6 1.35 -8.71 1.28
C THR A 6 0.65 -9.30 2.50
N GLY A 7 -0.67 -9.50 2.44
CA GLY A 7 -1.42 -10.12 3.54
C GLY A 7 -0.93 -11.54 3.86
N LEU A 8 -0.75 -12.39 2.85
CA LEU A 8 -0.25 -13.76 3.02
C LEU A 8 1.19 -13.80 3.56
N ALA A 9 2.07 -12.94 3.05
CA ALA A 9 3.44 -12.82 3.52
C ALA A 9 3.50 -12.33 4.98
N SER A 10 2.63 -11.38 5.33
CA SER A 10 2.51 -10.87 6.69
C SER A 10 2.02 -11.95 7.66
N MET A 11 1.01 -12.73 7.26
CA MET A 11 0.55 -13.89 8.02
C MET A 11 1.69 -14.89 8.23
N PHE A 12 2.45 -15.21 7.19
CA PHE A 12 3.58 -16.14 7.27
C PHE A 12 4.67 -15.67 8.25
N TYR A 13 4.96 -14.37 8.27
CA TYR A 13 5.84 -13.75 9.28
C TYR A 13 5.29 -13.89 10.70
N HIS A 14 4.02 -13.56 10.92
CA HIS A 14 3.41 -13.61 12.26
C HIS A 14 3.25 -15.01 12.84
N LEU A 15 3.20 -16.05 11.99
CA LEU A 15 3.15 -17.44 12.45
C LEU A 15 4.43 -17.89 13.19
N ALA A 16 5.61 -17.40 12.77
CA ALA A 16 6.85 -17.58 13.52
C ALA A 16 7.86 -16.50 13.09
N PRO A 17 7.96 -15.40 13.84
CA PRO A 17 8.80 -14.27 13.47
C PRO A 17 10.27 -14.65 13.29
N SER A 18 10.84 -14.27 12.15
CA SER A 18 12.27 -14.33 11.85
C SER A 18 12.62 -13.32 10.76
N ASP A 19 13.90 -12.96 10.63
CA ASP A 19 14.35 -12.01 9.61
C ASP A 19 14.05 -12.49 8.19
N SER A 20 14.19 -13.78 7.94
CA SER A 20 13.87 -14.39 6.64
C SER A 20 12.39 -14.25 6.28
N ARG A 21 11.48 -14.44 7.25
CA ARG A 21 10.04 -14.27 6.99
C ARG A 21 9.64 -12.80 6.92
N LEU A 22 10.31 -11.94 7.68
CA LEU A 22 10.16 -10.49 7.56
C LEU A 22 10.63 -9.98 6.19
N ALA A 23 11.67 -10.58 5.62
CA ALA A 23 12.12 -10.29 4.26
C ALA A 23 11.02 -10.62 3.24
N VAL A 24 10.34 -11.76 3.38
CA VAL A 24 9.21 -12.15 2.51
C VAL A 24 8.05 -11.15 2.62
N ASP A 25 7.69 -10.74 3.85
CA ASP A 25 6.68 -9.70 4.09
C ASP A 25 7.06 -8.37 3.43
N ARG A 26 8.27 -7.88 3.68
CA ARG A 26 8.78 -6.62 3.11
C ARG A 26 8.89 -6.66 1.59
N PHE A 27 9.24 -7.81 1.02
CA PHE A 27 9.30 -8.02 -0.43
C PHE A 27 7.90 -7.89 -1.04
N ALA A 28 6.90 -8.60 -0.49
CA ALA A 28 5.54 -8.53 -0.98
C ALA A 28 4.97 -7.11 -0.83
N MET A 29 5.28 -6.45 0.29
CA MET A 29 4.88 -5.06 0.55
C MET A 29 5.52 -4.07 -0.43
N SER A 30 6.82 -4.21 -0.73
CA SER A 30 7.53 -3.29 -1.61
C SER A 30 6.98 -3.32 -3.05
N LEU A 31 6.55 -4.49 -3.53
CA LEU A 31 5.84 -4.63 -4.80
C LEU A 31 4.46 -3.96 -4.79
N ALA A 32 3.74 -4.00 -3.67
CA ALA A 32 2.46 -3.29 -3.54
C ALA A 32 2.66 -1.76 -3.59
N PHE A 33 3.70 -1.24 -2.95
CA PHE A 33 4.07 0.19 -3.04
C PHE A 33 4.50 0.59 -4.46
N ALA A 34 5.30 -0.24 -5.14
CA ALA A 34 5.68 -0.02 -6.53
C ALA A 34 4.44 0.06 -7.45
N ALA A 35 3.48 -0.85 -7.26
CA ALA A 35 2.22 -0.84 -8.00
C ALA A 35 1.37 0.42 -7.70
N ALA A 36 1.31 0.87 -6.44
CA ALA A 36 0.57 2.08 -6.06
C ALA A 36 1.17 3.34 -6.71
N LEU A 37 2.51 3.44 -6.79
CA LEU A 37 3.19 4.55 -7.48
C LEU A 37 2.95 4.52 -8.99
N ALA A 38 3.02 3.34 -9.61
CA ALA A 38 2.71 3.21 -11.03
C ALA A 38 1.25 3.60 -11.31
N LEU A 39 0.33 3.21 -10.42
CA LEU A 39 -1.08 3.56 -10.51
C LEU A 39 -1.31 5.06 -10.40
N LEU A 40 -0.62 5.73 -9.48
CA LEU A 40 -0.64 7.19 -9.34
C LEU A 40 -0.17 7.86 -10.63
N ALA A 41 0.93 7.40 -11.21
CA ALA A 41 1.43 7.93 -12.46
C ALA A 41 0.44 7.72 -13.62
N ALA A 42 -0.21 6.56 -13.69
CA ALA A 42 -1.23 6.25 -14.70
C ALA A 42 -2.47 7.14 -14.56
N ASP A 43 -2.82 7.50 -13.32
CA ASP A 43 -4.00 8.30 -13.00
C ASP A 43 -3.74 9.81 -13.13
N ARG A 44 -2.53 10.29 -12.82
CA ARG A 44 -2.23 11.73 -12.70
C ARG A 44 -1.27 12.29 -13.74
N VAL A 45 -0.50 11.46 -14.43
CA VAL A 45 0.62 11.91 -15.27
C VAL A 45 0.56 11.33 -16.68
N SER A 46 0.81 10.02 -16.84
CA SER A 46 0.68 9.30 -18.11
C SER A 46 0.82 7.79 -17.93
N GLU A 47 0.21 7.02 -18.84
CA GLU A 47 0.39 5.57 -18.89
C GLU A 47 1.83 5.16 -19.20
N ARG A 48 2.53 5.95 -20.05
CA ARG A 48 3.94 5.70 -20.37
C ARG A 48 4.81 5.74 -19.11
N LEU A 49 4.65 6.77 -18.27
CA LEU A 49 5.39 6.86 -17.02
C LEU A 49 5.02 5.72 -16.06
N ALA A 50 3.75 5.32 -16.00
CA ALA A 50 3.32 4.19 -15.18
C ALA A 50 4.02 2.88 -15.57
N VAL A 51 4.11 2.59 -16.88
CA VAL A 51 4.81 1.40 -17.39
C VAL A 51 6.31 1.46 -17.06
N TRP A 52 6.95 2.62 -17.21
CA TRP A 52 8.34 2.80 -16.80
C TRP A 52 8.53 2.57 -15.30
N LEU A 53 7.72 3.21 -14.46
CA LEU A 53 7.81 3.09 -13.00
C LEU A 53 7.57 1.67 -12.53
N VAL A 54 6.53 0.99 -13.01
CA VAL A 54 6.26 -0.39 -12.57
C VAL A 54 7.41 -1.31 -12.96
N THR A 55 7.96 -1.16 -14.16
CA THR A 55 9.08 -1.99 -14.65
C THR A 55 10.33 -1.79 -13.80
N ILE A 56 10.70 -0.54 -13.53
CA ILE A 56 11.90 -0.22 -12.75
C ILE A 56 11.71 -0.62 -11.29
N LEU A 57 10.58 -0.24 -10.68
CA LEU A 57 10.34 -0.48 -9.26
C LEU A 57 10.09 -1.95 -8.93
N PHE A 58 9.62 -2.77 -9.88
CA PHE A 58 9.54 -4.22 -9.67
C PHE A 58 10.91 -4.87 -9.48
N VAL A 59 11.98 -4.24 -9.95
CA VAL A 59 13.36 -4.69 -9.71
C VAL A 59 13.94 -4.01 -8.48
N LEU A 60 13.84 -2.68 -8.41
CA LEU A 60 14.48 -1.92 -7.33
C LEU A 60 13.85 -2.19 -5.95
N ALA A 61 12.52 -2.34 -5.87
CA ALA A 61 11.84 -2.51 -4.59
C ALA A 61 12.24 -3.83 -3.89
N PRO A 62 12.28 -5.00 -4.57
CA PRO A 62 12.93 -6.20 -4.07
C PRO A 62 14.40 -6.03 -3.68
N LEU A 63 15.19 -5.33 -4.50
CA LEU A 63 16.62 -5.15 -4.27
C LEU A 63 16.87 -4.42 -2.94
N THR A 64 16.04 -3.45 -2.56
CA THR A 64 16.17 -2.77 -1.26
C THR A 64 16.00 -3.73 -0.07
N VAL A 65 15.14 -4.74 -0.20
CA VAL A 65 14.95 -5.77 0.84
C VAL A 65 16.16 -6.70 0.89
N TRP A 66 16.70 -7.08 -0.28
CA TRP A 66 17.92 -7.88 -0.35
C TRP A 66 19.11 -7.16 0.29
N ILE A 67 19.31 -5.86 0.01
CA ILE A 67 20.35 -5.05 0.65
C ILE A 67 20.20 -5.08 2.18
N TRP A 68 18.97 -4.97 2.69
CA TRP A 68 18.73 -5.08 4.13
C TRP A 68 19.09 -6.46 4.68
N VAL A 69 18.73 -7.54 3.99
CA VAL A 69 19.07 -8.91 4.42
C VAL A 69 20.58 -9.15 4.45
N ASP A 70 21.29 -8.65 3.43
CA ASP A 70 22.74 -8.86 3.27
C ASP A 70 23.57 -7.99 4.23
N SER A 71 23.21 -6.71 4.35
CA SER A 71 24.03 -5.70 5.04
C SER A 71 23.44 -5.18 6.35
N GLY A 72 22.20 -5.54 6.68
CA GLY A 72 21.43 -4.94 7.79
C GLY A 72 20.95 -3.50 7.51
N ASN A 73 21.35 -2.88 6.40
CA ASN A 73 21.00 -1.50 6.09
C ASN A 73 19.57 -1.38 5.54
N LEU A 74 18.66 -0.87 6.38
CA LEU A 74 17.26 -0.66 6.02
C LEU A 74 17.01 0.66 5.26
N THR A 75 18.00 1.55 5.19
CA THR A 75 17.84 2.90 4.64
C THR A 75 17.30 2.91 3.20
N PRO A 76 17.79 2.08 2.25
CA PRO A 76 17.26 2.08 0.89
C PRO A 76 15.77 1.72 0.83
N TYR A 77 15.35 0.76 1.66
CA TYR A 77 13.94 0.35 1.77
C TYR A 77 13.09 1.50 2.33
N ALA A 78 13.55 2.14 3.40
CA ALA A 78 12.87 3.28 4.00
C ALA A 78 12.73 4.45 3.01
N VAL A 79 13.78 4.78 2.26
CA VAL A 79 13.75 5.84 1.23
C VAL A 79 12.75 5.51 0.14
N LEU A 80 12.75 4.28 -0.39
CA LEU A 80 11.80 3.88 -1.42
C LEU A 80 10.35 3.95 -0.90
N GLN A 81 10.10 3.48 0.31
CA GLN A 81 8.77 3.45 0.90
C GLN A 81 8.25 4.85 1.24
N PHE A 82 8.99 5.61 2.07
CA PHE A 82 8.56 6.94 2.51
C PHE A 82 8.66 7.99 1.38
N GLY A 83 9.65 7.87 0.50
CA GLY A 83 9.71 8.67 -0.73
C GLY A 83 8.52 8.39 -1.64
N GLY A 84 8.11 7.12 -1.78
CA GLY A 84 6.91 6.74 -2.51
C GLY A 84 5.63 7.34 -1.92
N VAL A 85 5.45 7.24 -0.60
CA VAL A 85 4.31 7.88 0.09
C VAL A 85 4.33 9.41 -0.10
N THR A 86 5.50 10.03 -0.07
CA THR A 86 5.66 11.47 -0.31
C THR A 86 5.22 11.84 -1.72
N LEU A 87 5.60 11.06 -2.74
CA LEU A 87 5.12 11.27 -4.11
C LEU A 87 3.60 11.09 -4.20
N ILE A 88 3.03 10.07 -3.56
CA ILE A 88 1.56 9.93 -3.50
C ILE A 88 0.91 11.17 -2.88
N ALA A 89 1.44 11.69 -1.77
CA ALA A 89 0.93 12.91 -1.14
C ALA A 89 0.97 14.13 -2.06
N LEU A 90 2.12 14.38 -2.70
CA LEU A 90 2.31 15.55 -3.58
C LEU A 90 1.38 15.54 -4.79
N PHE A 91 1.20 14.38 -5.42
CA PHE A 91 0.40 14.26 -6.65
C PHE A 91 -1.07 13.89 -6.38
N SER A 92 -1.46 13.58 -5.13
CA SER A 92 -2.85 13.21 -4.77
C SER A 92 -3.88 14.32 -5.03
N TRP A 93 -3.45 15.57 -5.17
CA TRP A 93 -4.30 16.73 -5.46
C TRP A 93 -4.38 17.07 -6.93
N TRP A 94 -3.55 16.46 -7.78
CA TRP A 94 -3.62 16.67 -9.23
C TRP A 94 -4.91 16.09 -9.80
N PRO A 95 -5.48 16.70 -10.85
CA PRO A 95 -6.65 16.14 -11.51
C PRO A 95 -6.34 14.74 -12.02
N SER A 96 -7.32 13.84 -11.91
CA SER A 96 -7.22 12.54 -12.55
C SER A 96 -7.42 12.68 -14.06
N LEU A 97 -6.61 11.96 -14.83
CA LEU A 97 -6.74 11.75 -16.27
C LEU A 97 -7.84 10.73 -16.59
N ARG A 98 -8.46 10.14 -15.57
CA ARG A 98 -9.49 9.10 -15.66
C ARG A 98 -10.79 9.59 -15.02
N ASP A 99 -11.91 9.06 -15.50
CA ASP A 99 -13.22 9.31 -14.91
C ASP A 99 -13.97 7.97 -14.67
N PRO A 100 -14.22 7.56 -13.41
CA PRO A 100 -13.73 8.16 -12.19
C PRO A 100 -12.25 7.81 -11.97
N GLY A 101 -11.50 8.74 -11.38
CA GLY A 101 -10.13 8.52 -10.94
C GLY A 101 -10.01 7.71 -9.64
N PHE A 102 -8.78 7.43 -9.24
CA PHE A 102 -8.49 6.74 -7.98
C PHE A 102 -8.46 7.71 -6.79
N ASN A 103 -8.90 7.23 -5.62
CA ASN A 103 -8.94 8.04 -4.39
C ASN A 103 -7.65 7.94 -3.56
N PHE A 104 -6.58 8.58 -4.04
CA PHE A 104 -5.29 8.61 -3.33
C PHE A 104 -5.33 9.37 -2.00
N LEU A 105 -6.21 10.36 -1.85
CA LEU A 105 -6.37 11.06 -0.57
C LEU A 105 -6.95 10.14 0.51
N GLY A 106 -7.94 9.33 0.15
CA GLY A 106 -8.47 8.28 1.02
C GLY A 106 -7.42 7.22 1.36
N LEU A 107 -6.60 6.80 0.39
CA LEU A 107 -5.47 5.90 0.65
C LEU A 107 -4.51 6.48 1.69
N LEU A 108 -4.12 7.75 1.56
CA LEU A 108 -3.21 8.44 2.47
C LEU A 108 -3.81 8.59 3.87
N LEU A 109 -5.10 8.92 3.97
CA LEU A 109 -5.79 9.00 5.26
C LEU A 109 -5.71 7.68 6.01
N PHE A 110 -6.10 6.58 5.37
CA PHE A 110 -6.08 5.25 5.98
C PHE A 110 -4.66 4.75 6.26
N TYR A 111 -3.68 5.08 5.41
CA TYR A 111 -2.27 4.82 5.70
C TYR A 111 -1.79 5.58 6.94
N GLY A 112 -2.14 6.86 7.07
CA GLY A 112 -1.84 7.67 8.25
C GLY A 112 -2.46 7.10 9.52
N LEU A 113 -3.74 6.69 9.46
CA LEU A 113 -4.42 6.02 10.57
C LEU A 113 -3.75 4.68 10.92
N ALA A 114 -3.30 3.91 9.93
CA ALA A 114 -2.59 2.65 10.16
C ALA A 114 -1.26 2.88 10.89
N LYS A 115 -0.48 3.91 10.48
CA LYS A 115 0.76 4.29 11.17
C LYS A 115 0.51 4.80 12.58
N LEU A 116 -0.57 5.55 12.79
CA LEU A 116 -0.96 5.99 14.13
C LEU A 116 -1.33 4.79 15.03
N ALA A 117 -2.09 3.83 14.50
CA ALA A 117 -2.42 2.61 15.22
C ALA A 117 -1.16 1.81 15.59
N GLU A 118 -0.20 1.70 14.68
CA GLU A 118 1.10 1.04 14.95
C GLU A 118 1.89 1.73 16.07
N VAL A 119 1.95 3.07 16.08
CA VAL A 119 2.63 3.83 17.14
C VAL A 119 1.93 3.66 18.49
N LEU A 120 0.60 3.57 18.48
CA LEU A 120 -0.23 3.41 19.67
C LEU A 120 -0.49 1.94 20.02
N ASP A 121 0.30 0.98 19.53
CA ASP A 121 0.00 -0.45 19.62
C ASP A 121 -0.36 -0.91 21.05
N GLY A 122 0.54 -0.68 22.01
CA GLY A 122 0.32 -1.04 23.41
C GLY A 122 -0.84 -0.27 24.05
N ARG A 123 -1.01 1.01 23.70
CA ARG A 123 -2.11 1.83 24.23
C ARG A 123 -3.47 1.34 23.75
N ILE A 124 -3.58 0.97 22.48
CA ILE A 124 -4.79 0.37 21.91
C ILE A 124 -5.06 -0.98 22.58
N PHE A 125 -4.04 -1.79 22.80
CA PHE A 125 -4.19 -3.07 23.48
C PHE A 125 -4.68 -2.91 24.93
N GLU A 126 -4.13 -1.95 25.68
CA GLU A 126 -4.57 -1.61 27.05
C GLU A 126 -6.03 -1.12 27.06
N LEU A 127 -6.38 -0.14 26.21
CA LEU A 127 -7.71 0.47 26.14
C LEU A 127 -8.80 -0.51 25.70
N THR A 128 -8.43 -1.51 24.90
CA THR A 128 -9.36 -2.55 24.43
C THR A 128 -9.38 -3.77 25.35
N LEU A 129 -8.77 -3.71 26.53
CA LEU A 129 -8.69 -4.82 27.49
C LEU A 129 -8.09 -6.09 26.87
N GLY A 130 -7.11 -5.93 25.97
CA GLY A 130 -6.42 -7.03 25.30
C GLY A 130 -7.17 -7.64 24.12
N LEU A 131 -8.29 -7.07 23.67
CA LEU A 131 -9.06 -7.60 22.54
C LEU A 131 -8.39 -7.35 21.19
N VAL A 132 -7.83 -6.16 20.98
CA VAL A 132 -7.25 -5.74 19.69
C VAL A 132 -5.99 -4.92 19.94
N SER A 133 -4.89 -5.24 19.26
CA SER A 133 -3.69 -4.40 19.28
C SER A 133 -3.71 -3.39 18.14
N GLY A 134 -2.92 -2.32 18.26
CA GLY A 134 -2.75 -1.38 17.17
C GLY A 134 -2.13 -2.02 15.92
N HIS A 135 -1.36 -3.08 16.08
CA HIS A 135 -0.80 -3.89 15.01
C HIS A 135 -1.87 -4.72 14.27
N THR A 136 -2.90 -5.22 14.95
CA THR A 136 -4.07 -5.78 14.26
C THR A 136 -4.80 -4.68 13.48
N LEU A 137 -5.01 -3.53 14.12
CA LEU A 137 -5.76 -2.43 13.53
C LEU A 137 -5.04 -1.80 12.32
N LYS A 138 -3.71 -1.72 12.33
CA LYS A 138 -2.94 -1.16 11.20
C LYS A 138 -3.16 -1.96 9.91
N HIS A 139 -3.24 -3.29 10.01
CA HIS A 139 -3.46 -4.16 8.85
C HIS A 139 -4.86 -3.96 8.27
N LEU A 140 -5.88 -3.86 9.14
CA LEU A 140 -7.26 -3.58 8.72
C LEU A 140 -7.37 -2.20 8.08
N LEU A 141 -6.77 -1.17 8.68
CA LEU A 141 -6.76 0.19 8.14
C LEU A 141 -6.01 0.28 6.81
N ALA A 142 -4.86 -0.39 6.67
CA ALA A 142 -4.13 -0.46 5.41
C ALA A 142 -4.97 -1.14 4.31
N ALA A 143 -5.66 -2.24 4.64
CA ALA A 143 -6.57 -2.91 3.70
C ALA A 143 -7.76 -2.03 3.30
N LEU A 144 -8.36 -1.31 4.26
CA LEU A 144 -9.43 -0.33 3.99
C LEU A 144 -8.94 0.80 3.09
N GLY A 145 -7.71 1.29 3.26
CA GLY A 145 -7.11 2.30 2.39
C GLY A 145 -7.05 1.86 0.93
N VAL A 146 -6.71 0.59 0.68
CA VAL A 146 -6.73 0.02 -0.68
C VAL A 146 -8.16 -0.10 -1.22
N ILE A 147 -9.13 -0.50 -0.40
CA ILE A 147 -10.54 -0.56 -0.83
C ILE A 147 -11.02 0.84 -1.24
N VAL A 148 -10.77 1.84 -0.39
CA VAL A 148 -11.16 3.23 -0.64
C VAL A 148 -10.49 3.79 -1.90
N LEU A 149 -9.21 3.43 -2.14
CA LEU A 149 -8.48 3.83 -3.34
C LEU A 149 -9.22 3.44 -4.64
N VAL A 150 -9.75 2.21 -4.70
CA VAL A 150 -10.30 1.62 -5.93
C VAL A 150 -11.83 1.70 -6.03
N LEU A 151 -12.52 1.97 -4.93
CA LEU A 151 -13.99 1.99 -4.84
C LEU A 151 -14.69 2.85 -5.91
N PRO A 152 -14.19 4.06 -6.28
CA PRO A 152 -14.85 4.88 -7.30
C PRO A 152 -15.01 4.16 -8.64
N ILE A 153 -14.00 3.36 -9.03
CA ILE A 153 -13.95 2.67 -10.34
C ILE A 153 -15.00 1.57 -10.42
N PHE A 154 -15.22 0.84 -9.32
CA PHE A 154 -16.23 -0.22 -9.28
C PHE A 154 -17.65 0.31 -9.16
N SER A 155 -17.83 1.49 -8.56
CA SER A 155 -19.14 2.10 -8.37
C SER A 155 -19.78 2.53 -9.70
N ARG A 156 -18.99 2.97 -10.68
CA ARG A 156 -19.49 3.34 -12.02
C ARG A 156 -19.79 2.13 -12.91
N SER A 157 -18.99 1.06 -12.85
CA SER A 157 -19.22 -0.15 -13.65
C SER A 157 -20.65 -0.70 -13.45
N LYS A 158 -21.14 -0.67 -12.21
CA LYS A 158 -22.52 -1.07 -11.91
C LYS A 158 -23.58 -0.11 -12.48
N ALA A 159 -23.34 1.21 -12.44
CA ALA A 159 -24.27 2.21 -12.96
C ALA A 159 -24.44 2.12 -14.48
N LEU A 160 -23.34 1.97 -15.24
CA LEU A 160 -23.40 1.80 -16.70
C LEU A 160 -24.07 0.48 -17.09
N THR A 161 -23.83 -0.60 -16.34
CA THR A 161 -24.45 -1.91 -16.59
C THR A 161 -25.97 -1.88 -16.33
N GLN A 162 -26.44 -1.09 -15.36
CA GLN A 162 -27.87 -0.89 -15.12
C GLN A 162 -28.53 0.00 -16.17
N PHE A 163 -27.80 0.97 -16.73
CA PHE A 163 -28.32 1.86 -17.77
C PHE A 163 -28.50 1.15 -19.12
N VAL A 164 -27.59 0.24 -19.49
CA VAL A 164 -27.69 -0.55 -20.74
C VAL A 164 -28.77 -1.65 -20.67
N LYS A 165 -29.21 -2.04 -19.47
CA LYS A 165 -30.25 -3.05 -19.26
C LYS A 165 -31.68 -2.48 -19.19
N ARG A 166 -31.86 -1.17 -19.31
CA ARG A 166 -33.17 -0.49 -19.40
C ARG A 166 -33.42 -0.06 -20.83
#